data_AF-A0A6B2G603-F1
#
_entry.id   AF-A0A6B2G603-F1
#
_cell.length_a   1.000
_cell.length_b   1.000
_cell.length_c   1.000
_cell.angle_alpha   90.00
_cell.angle_beta   90.00
_cell.angle_gamma   90.00
#
_symmetry.space_group_name_H-M   'P 1'
#
loop_
_entity.id
_entity.type
_entity.pdbx_description
1 polymer ?
#
loop_
_entity_poly.entity_id
_entity_poly.type
_entity_poly.pdbx_seq_one_letter_code
_entity_poly.pdbx_strand_id
1 'polypeptide(L)'
;MNEKYEMAESIVKNIKKNDIFSWKEIVDIYLQYSKIELIIDLIPILGNGSENKAHYIFYERILASLLKNKSDLFCACITKWPKSCYNSCEIIKLINSSNIDCNDKEILSAKAFLHSQNKDYIEALNILISLKEPKALELIVQHKLFSRFKLYLIDLIEINAH
;
A
#
# COMPACT_ATOMS: atom_id res chain seq x y z
N MET A 1 -15.73 -29.28 1.42
CA MET A 1 -15.61 -27.82 1.63
C MET A 1 -15.47 -27.59 3.13
N ASN A 2 -14.59 -26.68 3.56
CA ASN A 2 -14.22 -26.57 4.98
C ASN A 2 -15.26 -25.76 5.75
N GLU A 3 -15.89 -26.36 6.77
CA GLU A 3 -16.92 -25.75 7.62
C GLU A 3 -16.51 -24.37 8.17
N LYS A 4 -15.22 -24.19 8.48
CA LYS A 4 -14.67 -22.91 8.98
C LYS A 4 -14.81 -21.76 7.97
N TYR A 5 -14.70 -22.04 6.68
CA TYR A 5 -14.82 -21.03 5.63
C TYR A 5 -16.28 -20.63 5.41
N GLU A 6 -17.21 -21.60 5.42
CA GLU A 6 -18.65 -21.34 5.33
C GLU A 6 -19.17 -20.54 6.53
N MET A 7 -18.69 -20.87 7.75
CA MET A 7 -18.97 -20.07 8.94
C MET A 7 -18.43 -18.64 8.79
N ALA A 8 -17.20 -18.47 8.31
CA ALA A 8 -16.62 -17.14 8.10
C ALA A 8 -17.43 -16.30 7.10
N GLU A 9 -17.91 -16.88 5.99
CA GLU A 9 -18.78 -16.18 5.02
C GLU A 9 -20.09 -15.67 5.64
N SER A 10 -20.69 -16.45 6.54
CA SER A 10 -21.90 -16.04 7.27
C SER A 10 -21.59 -14.92 8.27
N ILE A 11 -20.46 -15.00 8.97
CA ILE A 11 -20.07 -14.04 10.01
C ILE A 11 -19.61 -12.70 9.40
N VAL A 12 -18.90 -12.71 8.26
CA VAL A 12 -18.45 -11.48 7.55
C VAL A 12 -19.61 -10.51 7.32
N LYS A 13 -20.79 -11.02 6.96
CA LYS A 13 -21.97 -10.19 6.67
C LYS A 13 -22.58 -9.55 7.93
N ASN A 14 -22.34 -10.13 9.10
CA ASN A 14 -22.98 -9.76 10.35
C ASN A 14 -22.03 -9.09 11.36
N ILE A 15 -20.73 -9.07 11.08
CA ILE A 15 -19.76 -8.44 11.97
C ILE A 15 -19.94 -6.93 12.02
N LYS A 16 -19.87 -6.40 13.24
CA LYS A 16 -19.81 -4.96 13.46
C LYS A 16 -18.44 -4.44 13.03
N LYS A 17 -18.43 -3.33 12.29
CA LYS A 17 -17.18 -2.68 11.81
C LYS A 17 -16.14 -2.36 12.90
N ASN A 18 -16.56 -2.29 14.16
CA ASN A 18 -15.68 -1.96 15.30
C ASN A 18 -15.09 -3.19 16.01
N ASP A 19 -15.45 -4.42 15.62
CA ASP A 19 -14.96 -5.64 16.28
C ASP A 19 -13.66 -6.16 15.66
N ILE A 20 -12.54 -5.60 16.13
CA ILE A 20 -11.20 -5.93 15.63
C ILE A 20 -10.85 -7.40 15.84
N PHE A 21 -11.29 -8.02 16.94
CA PHE A 21 -10.94 -9.41 17.24
C PHE A 21 -11.61 -10.36 16.25
N SER A 22 -12.91 -10.17 15.99
CA SER A 22 -13.61 -10.99 15.00
C SER A 22 -13.09 -10.74 13.58
N TRP A 23 -12.71 -9.50 13.24
CA TRP A 23 -12.06 -9.23 11.94
C TRP A 23 -10.70 -9.92 11.80
N LYS A 24 -9.91 -10.00 12.87
CA LYS A 24 -8.62 -10.72 12.86
C LYS A 24 -8.79 -12.20 12.55
N GLU A 25 -9.69 -12.88 13.24
CA GLU A 25 -9.94 -14.31 13.01
C GLU A 25 -10.43 -14.59 11.59
N ILE A 26 -11.32 -13.75 11.07
CA ILE A 26 -11.81 -13.89 9.70
C ILE A 26 -10.71 -13.65 8.69
N VAL A 27 -9.96 -12.56 8.82
CA VAL A 27 -8.85 -12.28 7.91
C VAL A 27 -7.84 -13.41 7.95
N ASP A 28 -7.54 -13.98 9.12
CA ASP A 28 -6.66 -15.15 9.23
C ASP A 28 -7.18 -16.35 8.43
N ILE A 29 -8.49 -16.62 8.49
CA ILE A 29 -9.13 -17.65 7.67
C ILE A 29 -8.98 -17.32 6.18
N TYR A 30 -9.33 -16.12 5.74
CA TYR A 30 -9.27 -15.73 4.32
C TYR A 30 -7.84 -15.69 3.77
N LEU A 31 -6.86 -15.31 4.59
CA LEU A 31 -5.43 -15.39 4.26
C LEU A 31 -4.99 -16.85 4.12
N GLN A 32 -5.44 -17.76 5.01
CA GLN A 32 -5.13 -19.19 4.92
C GLN A 32 -5.64 -19.80 3.61
N TYR A 33 -6.80 -19.37 3.13
CA TYR A 33 -7.37 -19.84 1.86
C TYR A 33 -6.92 -19.02 0.64
N SER A 34 -6.09 -17.99 0.81
CA SER A 34 -5.66 -17.07 -0.27
C SER A 34 -6.85 -16.45 -1.04
N LYS A 35 -7.91 -16.08 -0.32
CA LYS A 35 -9.15 -15.47 -0.87
C LYS A 35 -9.41 -14.06 -0.32
N ILE A 36 -8.36 -13.39 0.17
CA ILE A 36 -8.46 -12.11 0.85
C ILE A 36 -9.12 -11.01 -0.02
N GLU A 37 -9.04 -11.15 -1.34
CA GLU A 37 -9.69 -10.29 -2.33
C GLU A 37 -11.22 -10.22 -2.17
N LEU A 38 -11.87 -11.26 -1.64
CA LEU A 38 -13.33 -11.30 -1.52
C LEU A 38 -13.87 -10.40 -0.40
N ILE A 39 -13.04 -10.11 0.60
CA ILE A 39 -13.45 -9.34 1.78
C ILE A 39 -12.76 -7.99 1.86
N ILE A 40 -11.88 -7.65 0.92
CA ILE A 40 -11.00 -6.49 1.05
C ILE A 40 -11.76 -5.16 1.18
N ASP A 41 -12.85 -5.01 0.43
CA ASP A 41 -13.71 -3.83 0.48
C ASP A 41 -14.61 -3.81 1.74
N LEU A 42 -14.73 -4.93 2.44
CA LEU A 42 -15.50 -5.04 3.69
C LEU A 42 -14.64 -4.79 4.92
N ILE A 43 -13.31 -4.93 4.81
CA ILE A 43 -12.37 -4.71 5.92
C ILE A 43 -12.55 -3.26 6.42
N PRO A 44 -12.85 -3.07 7.72
CA PRO A 44 -13.07 -1.75 8.26
C PRO A 44 -11.77 -0.95 8.18
N ILE A 45 -11.88 0.29 7.71
CA ILE A 45 -10.80 1.28 7.85
C ILE A 45 -10.89 1.81 9.27
N LEU A 46 -10.12 1.22 10.17
CA LEU A 46 -10.13 1.54 11.59
C LEU A 46 -9.28 2.80 11.82
N GLY A 47 -9.85 3.97 11.47
CA GLY A 47 -9.11 5.24 11.41
C GLY A 47 -8.55 5.79 12.72
N ASN A 48 -8.93 5.25 13.88
CA ASN A 48 -8.65 5.88 15.19
C ASN A 48 -7.91 4.98 16.20
N GLY A 49 -7.35 3.85 15.76
CA GLY A 49 -6.65 2.90 16.62
C GLY A 49 -5.19 3.27 16.87
N SER A 50 -4.97 4.40 17.55
CA SER A 50 -3.75 4.79 18.28
C SER A 50 -2.63 3.75 18.29
N GLU A 51 -1.52 4.00 17.56
CA GLU A 51 -0.14 3.52 17.83
C GLU A 51 0.06 2.06 18.30
N ASN A 52 -0.92 1.19 18.10
CA ASN A 52 -0.88 -0.16 18.60
C ASN A 52 -0.26 -1.01 17.51
N LYS A 53 0.95 -1.52 17.77
CA LYS A 53 1.66 -2.39 16.82
C LYS A 53 0.78 -3.53 16.29
N ALA A 54 -0.14 -4.04 17.11
CA ALA A 54 -1.07 -5.10 16.71
C ALA A 54 -2.14 -4.68 15.68
N HIS A 55 -2.35 -3.38 15.48
CA HIS A 55 -3.19 -2.82 14.42
C HIS A 55 -2.41 -2.75 13.10
N TYR A 56 -1.19 -2.21 13.12
CA TYR A 56 -0.34 -2.18 11.91
C TYR A 56 -0.06 -3.58 11.38
N ILE A 57 0.30 -4.52 12.26
CA ILE A 57 0.56 -5.91 11.88
C ILE A 57 -0.65 -6.55 11.17
N PHE A 58 -1.88 -6.18 11.52
CA PHE A 58 -3.07 -6.71 10.89
C PHE A 58 -3.16 -6.29 9.41
N TYR A 59 -3.03 -5.00 9.11
CA TYR A 59 -3.05 -4.51 7.72
C TYR A 59 -1.79 -4.91 6.95
N GLU A 60 -0.62 -4.92 7.60
CA GLU A 60 0.64 -5.34 6.98
C GLU A 60 0.61 -6.80 6.51
N ARG A 61 -0.03 -7.70 7.26
CA ARG A 61 -0.20 -9.11 6.85
C ARG A 61 -1.09 -9.24 5.61
N ILE A 62 -2.16 -8.44 5.53
CA ILE A 62 -3.03 -8.39 4.35
C ILE A 62 -2.24 -7.89 3.14
N LEU A 63 -1.54 -6.77 3.30
CA LEU A 63 -0.71 -6.18 2.25
C LEU A 63 0.40 -7.13 1.79
N ALA A 64 1.03 -7.87 2.69
CA ALA A 64 2.04 -8.89 2.34
C ALA A 64 1.46 -10.04 1.51
N SER A 65 0.25 -10.49 1.83
CA SER A 65 -0.42 -11.53 1.04
C SER A 65 -0.82 -11.03 -0.35
N LEU A 66 -1.37 -9.81 -0.44
CA LEU A 66 -1.73 -9.19 -1.71
C LEU A 66 -0.52 -8.94 -2.58
N LEU A 67 0.56 -8.41 -2.01
CA LEU A 67 1.79 -8.16 -2.73
C LEU A 67 2.26 -9.43 -3.45
N LYS A 68 2.21 -10.59 -2.78
CA LYS A 68 2.64 -11.87 -3.36
C LYS A 68 1.69 -12.42 -4.45
N ASN A 69 0.38 -12.22 -4.30
CA ASN A 69 -0.62 -12.96 -5.08
C ASN A 69 -1.44 -12.07 -6.05
N LYS A 70 -1.55 -10.78 -5.77
CA LYS A 70 -2.43 -9.78 -6.40
C LYS A 70 -1.84 -8.35 -6.27
N SER A 71 -0.80 -8.05 -7.05
CA SER A 71 -0.12 -6.73 -7.10
C SER A 71 -1.10 -5.56 -7.28
N ASP A 72 -2.08 -5.70 -8.17
CA ASP A 72 -3.03 -4.63 -8.50
C ASP A 72 -3.88 -4.23 -7.27
N LEU A 73 -4.34 -5.24 -6.51
CA LEU A 73 -5.10 -5.03 -5.28
C LEU A 73 -4.24 -4.45 -4.17
N PHE A 74 -2.97 -4.85 -4.09
CA PHE A 74 -2.01 -4.23 -3.17
C PHE A 74 -1.88 -2.72 -3.46
N CYS A 75 -1.66 -2.34 -4.72
CA CYS A 75 -1.54 -0.94 -5.14
C CYS A 75 -2.82 -0.14 -4.84
N ALA A 76 -4.00 -0.73 -5.10
CA ALA A 76 -5.28 -0.13 -4.77
C ALA A 76 -5.45 0.08 -3.25
N CYS A 77 -4.97 -0.85 -2.41
CA CYS A 77 -5.07 -0.71 -0.96
C CYS A 77 -4.13 0.36 -0.41
N ILE A 78 -2.89 0.42 -0.89
CA ILE A 78 -1.91 1.44 -0.47
C ILE A 78 -2.42 2.86 -0.72
N THR A 79 -3.11 3.06 -1.84
CA THR A 79 -3.66 4.37 -2.23
C THR A 79 -4.98 4.71 -1.53
N LYS A 80 -5.84 3.71 -1.25
CA LYS A 80 -7.13 3.92 -0.58
C LYS A 80 -7.04 4.00 0.95
N TRP A 81 -6.19 3.19 1.57
CA TRP A 81 -6.11 3.12 3.02
C TRP A 81 -5.29 4.28 3.59
N PRO A 82 -5.75 4.89 4.70
CA PRO A 82 -5.02 5.98 5.33
C PRO A 82 -3.70 5.48 5.90
N LYS A 83 -2.70 6.37 5.98
CA LYS A 83 -1.39 6.09 6.58
C LYS A 83 -1.48 5.54 8.01
N SER A 84 -2.55 5.84 8.74
CA SER A 84 -2.79 5.33 10.09
C SER A 84 -3.09 3.83 10.15
N CYS A 85 -3.32 3.14 9.02
CA CYS A 85 -3.59 1.71 9.01
C CYS A 85 -2.33 0.83 9.04
N TYR A 86 -1.19 1.31 8.55
CA TYR A 86 0.02 0.49 8.39
C TYR A 86 1.29 1.32 8.55
N ASN A 87 2.41 0.69 8.89
CA ASN A 87 3.69 1.36 8.90
C ASN A 87 4.29 1.40 7.49
N SER A 88 4.29 2.58 6.86
CA SER A 88 4.83 2.78 5.52
C SER A 88 6.29 2.30 5.37
N CYS A 89 7.12 2.41 6.41
CA CYS A 89 8.51 1.92 6.38
C CYS A 89 8.59 0.39 6.30
N GLU A 90 7.72 -0.32 7.02
CA GLU A 90 7.69 -1.78 6.97
C GLU A 90 7.15 -2.28 5.63
N ILE A 91 6.16 -1.59 5.05
CA ILE A 91 5.69 -1.91 3.69
C ILE A 91 6.77 -1.67 2.64
N ILE A 92 7.56 -0.60 2.73
CA ILE A 92 8.69 -0.38 1.82
C ILE A 92 9.73 -1.51 1.93
N LYS A 93 10.07 -1.92 3.16
CA LYS A 93 10.97 -3.07 3.38
C LYS A 93 10.42 -4.35 2.76
N LEU A 94 9.13 -4.60 2.95
CA LEU A 94 8.41 -5.73 2.39
C LEU A 94 8.50 -5.74 0.85
N ILE A 95 8.22 -4.61 0.18
CA ILE A 95 8.37 -4.47 -1.27
C ILE A 95 9.81 -4.77 -1.69
N ASN A 96 10.80 -4.15 -1.03
CA ASN A 96 12.22 -4.35 -1.37
C ASN A 96 12.70 -5.79 -1.15
N SER A 97 12.12 -6.49 -0.19
CA SER A 97 12.44 -7.89 0.11
C SER A 97 11.68 -8.89 -0.76
N SER A 98 10.66 -8.44 -1.48
CA SER A 98 9.87 -9.30 -2.34
C SER A 98 10.62 -9.56 -3.66
N ASN A 99 10.63 -10.80 -4.12
CA ASN A 99 11.16 -11.18 -5.45
C ASN A 99 10.20 -10.79 -6.58
N ILE A 100 9.30 -9.83 -6.35
CA ILE A 100 8.39 -9.34 -7.36
C ILE A 100 9.20 -8.52 -8.34
N ASP A 101 8.88 -8.66 -9.62
CA ASP A 101 9.59 -7.99 -10.68
C ASP A 101 9.61 -6.47 -10.40
N CYS A 102 10.78 -5.96 -10.05
CA CYS A 102 10.94 -4.59 -9.55
C CYS A 102 10.71 -3.53 -10.64
N ASN A 103 10.42 -3.99 -11.87
CA ASN A 103 10.04 -3.18 -13.02
C ASN A 103 8.52 -3.03 -13.19
N ASP A 104 7.70 -3.61 -12.30
CA ASP A 104 6.27 -3.33 -12.31
C ASP A 104 6.01 -1.86 -11.93
N LYS A 105 5.54 -1.10 -12.93
CA LYS A 105 5.23 0.32 -12.81
C LYS A 105 4.26 0.60 -11.67
N GLU A 106 3.30 -0.28 -11.42
CA GLU A 106 2.30 -0.08 -10.38
C GLU A 106 2.92 -0.19 -8.98
N ILE A 107 3.78 -1.18 -8.78
CA ILE A 107 4.50 -1.40 -7.51
C ILE A 107 5.47 -0.25 -7.24
N LEU A 108 6.20 0.21 -8.26
CA LEU A 108 7.07 1.39 -8.14
C LEU A 108 6.27 2.65 -7.80
N SER A 109 5.10 2.83 -8.42
CA SER A 109 4.20 3.95 -8.10
C SER A 109 3.69 3.90 -6.66
N ALA A 110 3.30 2.72 -6.18
CA ALA A 110 2.91 2.51 -4.78
C ALA A 110 4.08 2.79 -3.82
N LYS A 111 5.30 2.37 -4.16
CA LYS A 111 6.50 2.66 -3.38
C LYS A 111 6.81 4.17 -3.32
N ALA A 112 6.72 4.89 -4.43
CA ALA A 112 6.87 6.35 -4.46
C ALA A 112 5.83 7.07 -3.57
N PHE A 113 4.58 6.59 -3.57
CA PHE A 113 3.54 7.09 -2.67
C PHE A 113 3.93 6.90 -1.20
N LEU A 114 4.42 5.71 -0.82
CA LEU A 114 4.86 5.41 0.55
C LEU A 114 6.03 6.29 1.00
N HIS A 115 7.03 6.53 0.15
CA HIS A 115 8.13 7.46 0.46
C HIS A 115 7.61 8.90 0.65
N SER A 116 6.66 9.34 -0.19
CA SER A 116 6.03 10.65 -0.05
C SER A 116 5.29 10.80 1.29
N GLN A 117 4.56 9.76 1.72
CA GLN A 117 3.90 9.71 3.03
C GLN A 117 4.91 9.81 4.19
N ASN A 118 6.11 9.29 4.00
CA ASN A 118 7.21 9.36 4.97
C ASN A 118 8.02 10.66 4.89
N LYS A 119 7.64 11.61 4.03
CA LYS A 119 8.38 12.85 3.73
C LYS A 119 9.78 12.58 3.14
N ASP A 120 10.01 11.37 2.65
CA ASP A 120 11.20 11.01 1.89
C ASP A 120 11.01 11.37 0.43
N TYR A 121 10.89 12.68 0.19
CA TYR A 121 10.54 13.24 -1.10
C TYR A 121 11.61 13.02 -2.16
N ILE A 122 12.87 12.79 -1.75
CA ILE A 122 13.97 12.51 -2.66
C ILE A 122 13.79 11.14 -3.30
N GLU A 123 13.60 10.10 -2.49
CA GLU A 123 13.38 8.75 -3.02
C GLU A 123 12.07 8.63 -3.77
N ALA A 124 11.01 9.27 -3.27
CA ALA A 124 9.74 9.33 -4.00
C ALA A 124 9.93 9.94 -5.41
N LEU A 125 10.67 11.04 -5.50
CA LEU A 125 10.91 11.72 -6.76
C LEU A 125 11.81 10.90 -7.71
N ASN A 126 12.88 10.29 -7.20
CA ASN A 126 13.76 9.43 -8.00
C ASN A 126 12.97 8.33 -8.70
N ILE A 127 12.02 7.71 -7.99
CA ILE A 127 11.13 6.69 -8.55
C ILE A 127 10.15 7.31 -9.56
N LEU A 128 9.53 8.46 -9.27
CA LEU A 128 8.60 9.10 -10.22
C LEU A 128 9.30 9.53 -11.52
N ILE A 129 10.54 10.00 -11.45
CA ILE A 129 11.34 10.37 -12.63
C ILE A 129 11.67 9.12 -13.46
N SER A 130 12.10 8.02 -12.82
CA SER A 130 12.39 6.77 -13.56
C SER A 130 11.16 6.20 -14.26
N LEU A 131 9.97 6.42 -13.70
CA LEU A 131 8.69 6.06 -14.29
C LEU A 131 8.17 7.06 -15.33
N LYS A 132 8.84 8.19 -15.53
CA LYS A 132 8.40 9.32 -16.35
C LYS A 132 6.99 9.81 -15.98
N GLU A 133 6.69 9.85 -14.68
CA GLU A 133 5.38 10.26 -14.17
C GLU A 133 5.29 11.79 -13.99
N PRO A 134 4.27 12.48 -14.54
CA PRO A 134 4.12 13.94 -14.43
C PRO A 134 4.09 14.46 -12.98
N LYS A 135 3.61 13.63 -12.05
CA LYS A 135 3.58 13.92 -10.61
C LYS A 135 4.97 14.23 -10.02
N ALA A 136 6.05 13.83 -10.68
CA ALA A 136 7.41 14.22 -10.31
C ALA A 136 7.56 15.75 -10.22
N LEU A 137 7.03 16.48 -11.20
CA LEU A 137 7.10 17.95 -11.24
C LEU A 137 6.27 18.60 -10.13
N GLU A 138 5.07 18.08 -9.88
CA GLU A 138 4.21 18.55 -8.79
C GLU A 138 4.93 18.45 -7.45
N LEU A 139 5.60 17.32 -7.20
CA LEU A 139 6.33 17.05 -5.96
C LEU A 139 7.55 17.97 -5.80
N ILE A 140 8.27 18.26 -6.88
CA ILE A 140 9.38 19.24 -6.89
C ILE A 140 8.89 20.65 -6.51
N VAL A 141 7.78 21.09 -7.12
CA VAL A 141 7.21 22.42 -6.89
C VAL A 141 6.69 22.54 -5.46
N GLN A 142 5.88 21.58 -5.02
CA GLN A 142 5.23 21.59 -3.71
C GLN A 142 6.26 21.63 -2.56
N HIS A 143 7.37 20.90 -2.70
CA HIS A 143 8.38 20.77 -1.64
C HIS A 143 9.64 21.61 -1.89
N LYS A 144 9.62 22.52 -2.88
CA LYS A 144 10.72 23.44 -3.22
C LYS A 144 12.07 22.72 -3.44
N LEU A 145 12.02 21.56 -4.10
CA LEU A 145 13.20 20.69 -4.25
C LEU A 145 14.14 21.13 -5.37
N PHE A 146 13.78 22.13 -6.19
CA PHE A 146 14.53 22.58 -7.37
C PHE A 146 16.04 22.71 -7.21
N SER A 147 16.52 23.27 -6.08
CA SER A 147 17.96 23.47 -5.84
C SER A 147 18.74 22.16 -5.79
N ARG A 148 18.08 21.08 -5.39
CA ARG A 148 18.67 19.75 -5.21
C ARG A 148 18.60 18.86 -6.45
N PHE A 149 17.83 19.28 -7.46
CA PHE A 149 17.52 18.47 -8.66
C PHE A 149 17.87 19.15 -9.98
N LYS A 150 18.73 20.18 -9.96
CA LYS A 150 19.29 20.77 -11.20
C LYS A 150 19.90 19.73 -12.15
N LEU A 151 20.37 18.59 -11.64
CA LEU A 151 20.96 17.51 -12.42
C LEU A 151 19.93 16.68 -13.21
N TYR A 152 18.67 16.64 -12.76
CA TYR A 152 17.58 15.89 -13.41
C TYR A 152 16.72 16.77 -14.32
N LEU A 153 17.17 18.00 -14.61
CA LEU A 153 16.39 18.99 -15.35
C LEU A 153 16.04 18.51 -16.77
N ILE A 154 16.97 17.78 -17.42
CA ILE A 154 16.77 17.26 -18.77
C ILE A 154 15.67 16.19 -18.77
N ASP A 155 15.77 15.20 -17.87
CA ASP A 155 14.76 14.14 -17.72
C ASP A 155 13.37 14.73 -17.43
N LEU A 156 13.30 15.76 -16.59
CA LEU A 156 12.06 16.45 -16.24
C LEU A 156 11.42 17.21 -17.41
N ILE A 157 12.24 17.82 -18.27
CA ILE A 157 11.76 18.51 -19.49
C ILE A 157 11.20 17.48 -20.48
N GLU A 158 11.87 16.34 -20.66
CA GLU A 158 11.42 15.27 -21.55
C GLU A 158 10.09 14.65 -21.10
N ILE A 159 9.87 14.48 -19.79
CA ILE A 159 8.61 13.98 -19.23
C ILE A 159 7.41 14.86 -19.62
N ASN A 160 7.62 16.16 -19.80
CA ASN A 160 6.55 17.15 -19.95
C ASN A 160 6.38 17.64 -21.40
N ALA A 161 7.16 17.12 -22.35
CA ALA A 161 7.14 17.52 -23.75
C ALA A 161 6.09 16.80 -24.62
N HIS A 162 5.23 15.97 -24.01
CA HIS A 162 4.17 15.21 -24.69
C HIS A 162 2.82 15.34 -23.99
#